data_AF-A0A1E7L591-F1
#
_entry.id   AF-A0A1E7L591-F1
#
_cell.length_a   1.000
_cell.length_b   1.000
_cell.length_c   1.000
_cell.angle_alpha   90.00
_cell.angle_beta   90.00
_cell.angle_gamma   90.00
#
_symmetry.space_group_name_H-M   'P 1'
#
loop_
_entity.id
_entity.type
_entity.pdbx_description
1 polymer ?
#
loop_
_entity_poly.entity_id
_entity_poly.type
_entity_poly.pdbx_seq_one_letter_code
_entity_poly.pdbx_strand_id
1 'polypeptide(L)'
;MTSADDRDGMLRYDQLAARVYSEHRMPSGTRDLILGLAWSTLRDPRRHDPAAPGVWARTRENLNLSNKQRWEMIADDAPRYEHDWHAGPQGCQAPMVRVDRLCGRSTSIGFAEFDPHTGWMTDWGFCSRPRCRAYMKPILERADRSKDRAPEPIPNTGGLLPLFFHWNWEAKYRKAMELIKHRSSWEPPSYGLSADQWPQVPGQEKPKAFPKLRLVTSNGEFIAHDAPALT
;
A
#
# COMPACT_ATOMS: atom_id res chain seq x y z
N MET A 1 29.87 17.28 23.73
CA MET A 1 28.59 17.99 23.95
C MET A 1 27.79 17.86 22.67
N THR A 2 26.66 17.14 22.68
CA THR A 2 25.74 17.11 21.53
C THR A 2 25.15 18.50 21.33
N SER A 3 25.14 19.00 20.09
CA SER A 3 24.60 20.32 19.77
C SER A 3 23.08 20.36 20.02
N ALA A 4 22.49 21.55 20.20
CA ALA A 4 21.04 21.68 20.36
C ALA A 4 20.27 21.07 19.17
N ASP A 5 20.81 21.17 17.96
CA ASP A 5 20.28 20.58 16.74
C ASP A 5 20.32 19.04 16.74
N ASP A 6 21.35 18.44 17.34
CA ASP A 6 21.43 16.98 17.49
C ASP A 6 20.39 16.47 18.49
N ARG A 7 20.13 17.23 19.57
CA ARG A 7 19.10 16.88 20.55
C ARG A 7 17.70 16.97 19.94
N ASP A 8 17.41 18.00 19.14
CA ASP A 8 16.15 18.11 18.40
C ASP A 8 15.99 16.96 17.38
N GLY A 9 17.05 16.64 16.64
CA GLY A 9 17.07 15.50 15.71
C GLY A 9 16.75 14.17 16.39
N MET A 10 17.31 13.92 17.58
CA MET A 10 17.00 12.73 18.38
C MET A 10 15.52 12.68 18.81
N LEU A 11 14.97 13.78 19.32
CA LEU A 11 13.56 13.84 19.73
C LEU A 11 12.61 13.59 18.54
N ARG A 12 12.90 14.18 17.38
CA ARG A 12 12.11 13.95 16.16
C ARG A 12 12.20 12.51 15.68
N TYR A 13 13.38 11.89 15.78
CA TYR A 13 13.55 10.47 15.47
C TYR A 13 12.72 9.59 16.40
N ASP A 14 12.78 9.81 17.72
CA ASP A 14 12.04 9.01 18.70
C ASP A 14 10.52 9.15 18.49
N GLN A 15 10.03 10.36 18.18
CA GLN A 15 8.63 10.61 17.81
C GLN A 15 8.22 9.85 16.53
N LEU A 16 9.06 9.87 15.49
CA LEU A 16 8.80 9.11 14.27
C LEU A 16 8.82 7.61 14.55
N ALA A 17 9.80 7.10 15.30
CA ALA A 17 9.92 5.69 15.62
C ALA A 17 8.68 5.19 16.39
N ALA A 18 8.26 5.92 17.42
CA ALA A 18 7.03 5.62 18.16
C ALA A 18 5.81 5.56 17.22
N ARG A 19 5.72 6.49 16.27
CA ARG A 19 4.65 6.51 15.27
C ARG A 19 4.72 5.30 14.32
N VAL A 20 5.91 4.95 13.84
CA VAL A 20 6.12 3.78 12.99
C VAL A 20 5.67 2.50 13.69
N TYR A 21 5.99 2.35 14.98
CA TYR A 21 5.55 1.19 15.76
C TYR A 21 4.05 1.20 16.08
N SER A 22 3.39 2.36 16.11
CA SER A 22 1.94 2.45 16.28
C SER A 22 1.13 2.12 15.02
N GLU A 23 1.78 2.08 13.86
CA GLU A 23 1.12 1.83 12.57
C GLU A 23 1.16 0.32 12.25
N HIS A 24 0.00 -0.31 12.42
CA HIS A 24 -0.19 -1.75 12.33
C HIS A 24 -0.25 -2.28 10.89
N ARG A 25 -0.49 -1.41 9.89
CA ARG A 25 -0.53 -1.80 8.47
C ARG A 25 0.84 -2.13 7.90
N MET A 26 1.92 -1.83 8.63
CA MET A 26 3.27 -1.82 8.08
C MET A 26 3.88 -3.23 7.97
N PRO A 27 4.26 -3.67 6.75
CA PRO A 27 5.12 -4.84 6.59
C PRO A 27 6.49 -4.58 7.23
N SER A 28 7.18 -5.65 7.64
CA SER A 28 8.51 -5.56 8.26
C SER A 28 9.53 -4.83 7.36
N GLY A 29 9.57 -5.13 6.06
CA GLY A 29 10.50 -4.49 5.13
C GLY A 29 10.29 -2.97 4.99
N THR A 30 9.03 -2.52 4.88
CA THR A 30 8.70 -1.09 4.79
C THR A 30 9.03 -0.36 6.08
N ARG A 31 8.78 -1.00 7.24
CA ARG A 31 9.12 -0.48 8.56
C ARG A 31 10.61 -0.18 8.68
N ASP A 32 11.44 -1.17 8.35
CA ASP A 32 12.90 -1.04 8.44
C ASP A 32 13.42 0.06 7.52
N LEU A 33 12.86 0.18 6.32
CA LEU A 33 13.20 1.25 5.39
C LEU A 33 12.84 2.63 5.95
N ILE A 34 11.66 2.81 6.54
CA ILE A 34 11.25 4.09 7.15
C ILE A 34 12.18 4.46 8.30
N LEU A 35 12.48 3.52 9.20
CA LEU A 35 13.36 3.75 10.34
C LEU A 35 14.80 4.07 9.89
N GLY A 36 15.30 3.38 8.87
CA GLY A 36 16.62 3.64 8.29
C GLY A 36 16.72 5.01 7.61
N LEU A 37 15.67 5.41 6.87
CA LEU A 37 15.57 6.75 6.28
C LEU A 37 15.50 7.82 7.38
N ALA A 38 14.70 7.61 8.42
CA ALA A 38 14.57 8.53 9.53
C ALA A 38 15.88 8.69 10.30
N TRP A 39 16.61 7.59 10.53
CA TRP A 39 17.92 7.65 11.16
C TRP A 39 18.89 8.48 10.31
N SER A 40 18.94 8.18 9.00
CA SER A 40 19.86 8.85 8.06
C SER A 40 19.55 10.34 7.88
N THR A 41 18.29 10.76 8.08
CA THR A 41 17.84 12.15 7.92
C THR A 41 17.87 12.95 9.22
N LEU A 42 17.55 12.34 10.35
CA LEU A 42 17.34 13.06 11.62
C LEU A 42 18.46 12.84 12.63
N ARG A 43 19.10 11.66 12.64
CA ARG A 43 19.97 11.22 13.74
C ARG A 43 21.42 10.98 13.34
N ASP A 44 21.70 10.70 12.06
CA ASP A 44 23.07 10.46 11.60
C ASP A 44 23.96 11.68 11.92
N PRO A 45 25.06 11.51 12.68
CA PRO A 45 26.01 12.59 12.92
C PRO A 45 26.60 13.18 11.64
N ARG A 46 26.64 12.39 10.56
CA ARG A 46 27.16 12.80 9.25
C ARG A 46 26.09 13.38 8.31
N ARG A 47 24.85 13.59 8.77
CA ARG A 47 23.73 14.07 7.92
C ARG A 47 23.98 15.43 7.25
N HIS A 48 24.83 16.26 7.86
CA HIS A 48 25.19 17.59 7.36
C HIS A 48 26.54 17.63 6.64
N ASP A 49 27.25 16.49 6.56
CA ASP A 49 28.54 16.43 5.90
C ASP A 49 28.35 16.48 4.37
N PRO A 50 28.85 17.51 3.67
CA PRO A 50 28.70 17.64 2.22
C PRO A 50 29.45 16.55 1.44
N ALA A 51 30.44 15.89 2.06
CA ALA A 51 31.15 14.76 1.47
C ALA A 51 30.45 13.41 1.72
N ALA A 52 29.41 13.38 2.57
CA ALA A 52 28.71 12.15 2.87
C ALA A 52 27.88 11.67 1.67
N PRO A 53 27.77 10.33 1.48
CA PRO A 53 26.88 9.78 0.48
C PRO A 53 25.43 10.21 0.78
N GLY A 54 24.67 10.55 -0.26
CA GLY A 54 23.29 11.01 -0.11
C GLY A 54 22.40 10.03 0.68
N VAL A 55 21.30 10.53 1.25
CA VAL A 55 20.43 9.83 2.22
C VAL A 55 20.12 8.36 1.86
N TRP A 56 19.90 8.06 0.58
CA TRP A 56 19.58 6.71 0.10
C TRP A 56 20.76 5.75 0.13
N ALA A 57 21.95 6.23 -0.23
CA ALA A 57 23.18 5.43 -0.13
C ALA A 57 23.53 5.19 1.34
N ARG A 58 23.37 6.21 2.18
CA ARG A 58 23.58 6.10 3.62
C ARG A 58 22.59 5.14 4.30
N THR A 59 21.30 5.25 3.99
CA THR A 59 20.27 4.32 4.49
C THR A 59 20.58 2.88 4.09
N ARG A 60 21.04 2.66 2.85
CA ARG A 60 21.43 1.34 2.36
C ARG A 60 22.61 0.76 3.15
N GLU A 61 23.62 1.56 3.47
CA GLU A 61 24.73 1.14 4.33
C GLU A 61 24.25 0.77 5.73
N ASN A 62 23.42 1.60 6.35
CA ASN A 62 22.93 1.38 7.71
C ASN A 62 22.07 0.12 7.84
N LEU A 63 21.26 -0.18 6.81
CA LEU A 63 20.43 -1.38 6.77
C LEU A 63 21.17 -2.60 6.18
N ASN A 64 22.46 -2.45 5.84
CA ASN A 64 23.27 -3.48 5.19
C ASN A 64 22.59 -4.10 3.94
N LEU A 65 21.99 -3.25 3.11
CA LEU A 65 21.25 -3.67 1.92
C LEU A 65 22.11 -3.57 0.65
N SER A 66 21.86 -4.46 -0.30
CA SER A 66 22.26 -4.25 -1.69
C SER A 66 21.41 -3.17 -2.34
N ASN A 67 21.87 -2.62 -3.47
CA ASN A 67 21.07 -1.64 -4.22
C ASN A 67 19.77 -2.26 -4.77
N LYS A 68 19.78 -3.56 -5.09
CA LYS A 68 18.61 -4.30 -5.54
C LYS A 68 17.57 -4.40 -4.42
N GLN A 69 17.96 -4.88 -3.24
CA GLN A 69 17.06 -5.01 -2.09
C GLN A 69 16.41 -3.68 -1.68
N ARG A 70 17.15 -2.58 -1.75
CA ARG A 70 16.55 -1.25 -1.50
C ARG A 70 15.43 -0.92 -2.49
N TRP A 71 15.63 -1.22 -3.77
CA TRP A 71 14.59 -0.99 -4.78
C TRP A 71 13.43 -1.97 -4.67
N GLU A 72 13.67 -3.23 -4.26
CA GLU A 72 12.62 -4.21 -3.94
C GLU A 72 11.71 -3.67 -2.83
N MET A 73 12.28 -3.17 -1.72
CA MET A 73 11.48 -2.57 -0.64
C MET A 73 10.63 -1.37 -1.09
N ILE A 74 11.15 -0.53 -2.00
CA ILE A 74 10.39 0.59 -2.56
C ILE A 74 9.28 0.10 -3.50
N ALA A 75 9.55 -0.94 -4.29
CA ALA A 75 8.56 -1.56 -5.19
C ALA A 75 7.43 -2.26 -4.39
N ASP A 76 7.76 -2.90 -3.27
CA ASP A 76 6.80 -3.57 -2.41
C ASP A 76 5.82 -2.58 -1.75
N ASP A 77 6.30 -1.37 -1.43
CA ASP A 77 5.45 -0.27 -0.95
C ASP A 77 4.69 0.47 -2.06
N ALA A 78 4.90 0.15 -3.34
CA ALA A 78 4.19 0.83 -4.42
C ALA A 78 2.67 0.63 -4.29
N PRO A 79 1.88 1.73 -4.25
CA PRO A 79 0.45 1.68 -3.97
C PRO A 79 -0.29 0.97 -5.11
N ARG A 80 -1.12 -0.02 -4.76
CA ARG A 80 -1.85 -0.83 -5.74
C ARG A 80 -3.00 -1.59 -5.10
N TYR A 81 -3.92 -2.04 -5.95
CA TYR A 81 -4.83 -3.12 -5.59
C TYR A 81 -4.12 -4.46 -5.75
N GLU A 82 -4.18 -5.27 -4.71
CA GLU A 82 -3.67 -6.63 -4.65
C GLU A 82 -4.79 -7.57 -4.24
N HIS A 83 -5.21 -8.40 -5.19
CA HIS A 83 -6.18 -9.45 -4.95
C HIS A 83 -5.49 -10.66 -4.31
N ASP A 84 -6.09 -11.19 -3.25
CA ASP A 84 -5.61 -12.41 -2.61
C ASP A 84 -6.13 -13.64 -3.36
N TRP A 85 -5.33 -14.12 -4.31
CA TRP A 85 -5.61 -15.31 -5.11
C TRP A 85 -5.72 -16.60 -4.27
N HIS A 86 -5.26 -16.60 -3.02
CA HIS A 86 -5.38 -17.73 -2.10
C HIS A 86 -6.66 -17.68 -1.27
N ALA A 87 -7.30 -16.51 -1.15
CA ALA A 87 -8.60 -16.34 -0.52
C ALA A 87 -9.79 -16.72 -1.43
N GLY A 88 -9.51 -17.24 -2.63
CA GLY A 88 -10.51 -17.74 -3.56
C GLY A 88 -11.43 -18.81 -2.93
N PRO A 89 -12.60 -19.08 -3.55
CA PRO A 89 -13.62 -19.94 -2.99
C PRO A 89 -13.11 -21.38 -2.80
N GLN A 90 -13.00 -21.82 -1.54
CA GLN A 90 -12.57 -23.17 -1.13
C GLN A 90 -13.62 -24.26 -1.42
N GLY A 91 -14.63 -23.97 -2.25
CA GLY A 91 -15.74 -24.85 -2.57
C GLY A 91 -16.97 -24.09 -3.04
N CYS A 92 -18.03 -24.82 -3.35
CA CYS A 92 -19.29 -24.28 -3.85
C CYS A 92 -19.94 -23.38 -2.80
N GLN A 93 -20.11 -22.10 -3.15
CA GLN A 93 -20.67 -21.05 -2.28
C GLN A 93 -22.21 -20.98 -2.31
N ALA A 94 -22.90 -21.90 -3.01
CA ALA A 94 -24.35 -21.95 -2.94
C ALA A 94 -24.82 -22.39 -1.54
N PRO A 95 -25.76 -21.68 -0.89
CA PRO A 95 -26.26 -22.03 0.42
C PRO A 95 -27.05 -23.35 0.41
N MET A 96 -27.05 -24.07 1.54
CA MET A 96 -27.87 -25.26 1.71
C MET A 96 -29.25 -24.89 2.29
N VAL A 97 -30.31 -25.41 1.68
CA VAL A 97 -31.71 -25.08 2.06
C VAL A 97 -32.10 -25.53 3.47
N ARG A 98 -31.47 -26.58 4.01
CA ARG A 98 -31.88 -27.24 5.27
C ARG A 98 -30.83 -27.19 6.38
N VAL A 99 -29.68 -26.57 6.11
CA VAL A 99 -28.56 -26.49 7.06
C VAL A 99 -27.92 -25.13 6.84
N ASP A 100 -27.62 -24.43 7.92
CA ASP A 100 -26.94 -23.14 7.87
C ASP A 100 -25.45 -23.31 7.53
N ARG A 101 -25.19 -23.63 6.25
CA ARG A 101 -23.84 -23.75 5.68
C ARG A 101 -23.87 -23.65 4.16
N LEU A 102 -22.71 -23.40 3.58
CA LEU A 102 -22.47 -23.47 2.14
C LEU A 102 -22.37 -24.93 1.65
N CYS A 103 -22.58 -25.14 0.36
CA CYS A 103 -22.52 -26.48 -0.24
C CYS A 103 -21.13 -27.13 -0.12
N GLY A 104 -20.05 -26.35 -0.23
CA GLY A 104 -18.68 -26.79 0.05
C GLY A 104 -18.09 -27.86 -0.89
N ARG A 105 -18.81 -28.28 -1.94
CA ARG A 105 -18.28 -29.22 -2.95
C ARG A 105 -17.26 -28.56 -3.85
N SER A 106 -16.38 -29.35 -4.45
CA SER A 106 -15.44 -28.88 -5.48
C SER A 106 -16.15 -28.04 -6.54
N THR A 107 -15.54 -26.91 -6.86
CA THR A 107 -16.02 -25.97 -7.86
C THR A 107 -15.80 -26.55 -9.25
N SER A 108 -16.78 -26.35 -10.12
CA SER A 108 -16.68 -26.68 -11.56
C SER A 108 -16.88 -25.44 -12.44
N ILE A 109 -17.37 -24.36 -11.85
CA ILE A 109 -17.61 -23.07 -12.50
C ILE A 109 -17.08 -22.01 -11.54
N GLY A 110 -16.24 -21.11 -12.05
CA GLY A 110 -15.73 -19.97 -11.30
C GLY A 110 -15.71 -18.73 -12.16
N PHE A 111 -15.92 -17.58 -11.55
CA PHE A 111 -15.92 -16.27 -12.19
C PHE A 111 -15.69 -15.18 -11.14
N ALA A 112 -15.27 -14.01 -11.60
CA ALA A 112 -15.00 -12.85 -10.75
C ALA A 112 -16.13 -11.82 -10.88
N GLU A 113 -16.53 -11.23 -9.75
CA GLU A 113 -17.42 -10.08 -9.67
C GLU A 113 -16.64 -8.87 -9.17
N PHE A 114 -16.86 -7.70 -9.77
CA PHE A 114 -16.22 -6.45 -9.36
C PHE A 114 -17.20 -5.56 -8.58
N ASP A 115 -16.74 -5.05 -7.44
CA ASP A 115 -17.53 -4.13 -6.63
C ASP A 115 -17.68 -2.77 -7.35
N PRO A 116 -18.91 -2.26 -7.52
CA PRO A 116 -19.15 -1.03 -8.26
C PRO A 116 -18.70 0.25 -7.53
N HIS A 117 -18.38 0.18 -6.24
CA HIS A 117 -17.93 1.31 -5.43
C HIS A 117 -16.41 1.31 -5.22
N THR A 118 -15.80 0.14 -5.04
CA THR A 118 -14.35 0.03 -4.75
C THR A 118 -13.53 -0.50 -5.91
N GLY A 119 -14.17 -1.09 -6.93
CA GLY A 119 -13.49 -1.80 -8.02
C GLY A 119 -12.84 -3.12 -7.60
N TRP A 120 -12.98 -3.55 -6.33
CA TRP A 120 -12.37 -4.78 -5.83
C TRP A 120 -13.02 -6.01 -6.43
N MET A 121 -12.19 -7.03 -6.65
CA MET A 121 -12.60 -8.31 -7.23
C MET A 121 -12.98 -9.29 -6.11
N THR A 122 -14.14 -9.93 -6.27
CA THR A 122 -14.59 -11.07 -5.47
C THR A 122 -14.71 -12.30 -6.36
N ASP A 123 -14.02 -13.37 -5.99
CA ASP A 123 -14.10 -14.64 -6.69
C ASP A 123 -15.29 -15.48 -6.22
N TRP A 124 -16.04 -15.98 -7.20
CA TRP A 124 -17.16 -16.88 -6.99
C TRP A 124 -16.87 -18.28 -7.53
N GLY A 125 -17.37 -19.30 -6.82
CA GLY A 125 -17.16 -20.70 -7.14
C GLY A 125 -18.40 -21.56 -6.89
N PHE A 126 -18.81 -22.34 -7.88
CA PHE A 126 -20.01 -23.18 -7.83
C PHE A 126 -19.80 -24.58 -8.42
N CYS A 127 -20.52 -25.56 -7.89
CA CYS A 127 -20.54 -26.93 -8.42
C CYS A 127 -21.64 -27.10 -9.49
N SER A 128 -21.59 -28.22 -10.22
CA SER A 128 -22.48 -28.51 -11.35
C SER A 128 -23.93 -28.87 -11.00
N ARG A 129 -24.28 -28.95 -9.71
CA ARG A 129 -25.64 -29.34 -9.26
C ARG A 129 -26.69 -28.32 -9.75
N PRO A 130 -27.87 -28.77 -10.24
CA PRO A 130 -28.90 -27.88 -10.77
C PRO A 130 -29.30 -26.74 -9.81
N ARG A 131 -29.51 -27.05 -8.53
CA ARG A 131 -29.84 -26.02 -7.51
C ARG A 131 -28.74 -24.97 -7.33
N CYS A 132 -27.47 -25.38 -7.39
CA CYS A 132 -26.33 -24.50 -7.18
C CYS A 132 -26.14 -23.61 -8.41
N ARG A 133 -26.36 -24.16 -9.61
CA ARG A 133 -26.42 -23.39 -10.86
C ARG A 133 -27.57 -22.38 -10.87
N ALA A 134 -28.75 -22.76 -10.38
CA ALA A 134 -29.88 -21.84 -10.27
C ALA A 134 -29.57 -20.65 -9.35
N TYR A 135 -28.91 -20.89 -8.21
CA TYR A 135 -28.44 -19.83 -7.31
C TYR A 135 -27.32 -18.97 -7.92
N MET A 136 -26.38 -19.61 -8.64
CA MET A 136 -25.28 -18.94 -9.31
C MET A 136 -25.74 -17.99 -10.41
N LYS A 137 -26.77 -18.34 -11.18
CA LYS A 137 -27.17 -17.61 -12.39
C LYS A 137 -27.35 -16.10 -12.19
N PRO A 138 -28.12 -15.60 -11.20
CA PRO A 138 -28.24 -14.15 -10.98
C PRO A 138 -26.92 -13.48 -10.57
N ILE A 139 -26.02 -14.20 -9.90
CA ILE A 139 -24.70 -13.69 -9.50
C ILE A 139 -23.81 -13.57 -10.74
N LEU A 140 -23.81 -14.59 -11.61
CA LEU A 140 -23.08 -14.57 -12.88
C LEU A 140 -23.55 -13.41 -13.78
N GLU A 141 -24.86 -13.24 -13.94
CA GLU A 141 -25.41 -12.12 -14.73
C GLU A 141 -25.01 -10.74 -14.19
N ARG A 142 -24.84 -10.62 -12.87
CA ARG A 142 -24.36 -9.40 -12.22
C ARG A 142 -22.86 -9.22 -12.42
N ALA A 143 -22.08 -10.29 -12.25
CA ALA A 143 -20.64 -10.33 -12.47
C ALA A 143 -20.27 -9.95 -13.91
N ASP A 144 -20.98 -10.48 -14.91
CA ASP A 144 -20.77 -10.16 -16.33
C ASP A 144 -20.94 -8.66 -16.61
N ARG A 145 -21.90 -8.01 -15.95
CA ARG A 145 -22.12 -6.55 -16.07
C ARG A 145 -21.21 -5.71 -15.19
N SER A 146 -20.54 -6.32 -14.21
CA SER A 146 -19.74 -5.58 -13.22
C SER A 146 -18.42 -5.08 -13.81
N LYS A 147 -17.80 -5.85 -14.71
CA LYS A 147 -16.49 -5.53 -15.28
C LYS A 147 -16.46 -4.17 -15.98
N ASP A 148 -17.49 -3.85 -16.76
CA ASP A 148 -17.55 -2.61 -17.54
C ASP A 148 -18.00 -1.40 -16.71
N ARG A 149 -18.55 -1.64 -15.51
CA ARG A 149 -19.08 -0.59 -14.62
C ARG A 149 -18.18 -0.30 -13.43
N ALA A 150 -17.25 -1.20 -13.12
CA ALA A 150 -16.37 -1.06 -12.00
C ALA A 150 -15.41 0.13 -12.23
N PRO A 151 -15.22 1.00 -11.24
CA PRO A 151 -14.18 2.01 -11.30
C PRO A 151 -12.79 1.36 -11.24
N GLU A 152 -11.75 2.16 -11.41
CA GLU A 152 -10.39 1.74 -11.05
C GLU A 152 -10.40 1.21 -9.60
N PRO A 153 -9.75 0.06 -9.31
CA PRO A 153 -9.76 -0.51 -7.97
C PRO A 153 -9.02 0.39 -6.97
N ILE A 154 -9.67 0.69 -5.85
CA ILE A 154 -9.04 1.42 -4.75
C ILE A 154 -7.85 0.59 -4.23
N PRO A 155 -6.66 1.18 -4.04
CA PRO A 155 -5.52 0.46 -3.49
C PRO A 155 -5.82 -0.12 -2.10
N ASN A 156 -5.30 -1.32 -1.84
CA ASN A 156 -5.34 -1.98 -0.52
C ASN A 156 -3.94 -2.34 0.01
N THR A 157 -2.89 -2.16 -0.81
CA THR A 157 -1.49 -2.44 -0.46
C THR A 157 -0.60 -1.26 -0.82
N GLY A 158 0.43 -1.03 0.01
CA GLY A 158 1.48 -0.04 -0.22
C GLY A 158 1.09 1.37 0.25
N GLY A 159 1.77 2.38 -0.30
CA GLY A 159 1.52 3.79 -0.01
C GLY A 159 1.83 4.20 1.43
N LEU A 160 2.71 3.48 2.13
CA LEU A 160 3.05 3.75 3.53
C LEU A 160 4.27 4.67 3.64
N LEU A 161 5.26 4.59 2.75
CA LEU A 161 6.40 5.52 2.74
C LEU A 161 5.96 7.01 2.65
N PRO A 162 4.95 7.39 1.84
CA PRO A 162 4.45 8.77 1.74
C PRO A 162 3.69 9.26 2.98
N LEU A 163 3.39 8.38 3.94
CA LEU A 163 2.86 8.78 5.24
C LEU A 163 3.93 9.47 6.09
N PHE A 164 5.19 9.09 5.92
CA PHE A 164 6.28 9.55 6.80
C PHE A 164 7.12 10.64 6.15
N PHE A 165 7.38 10.55 4.84
CA PHE A 165 8.24 11.52 4.15
C PHE A 165 7.53 12.19 2.97
N HIS A 166 7.71 13.50 2.85
CA HIS A 166 7.29 14.26 1.67
C HIS A 166 8.39 14.29 0.60
N TRP A 167 8.42 13.27 -0.26
CA TRP A 167 9.32 13.19 -1.42
C TRP A 167 8.54 12.99 -2.73
N ASN A 168 9.21 13.12 -3.87
CA ASN A 168 8.65 12.72 -5.17
C ASN A 168 8.58 11.18 -5.25
N TRP A 169 7.58 10.62 -4.57
CA TRP A 169 7.36 9.18 -4.48
C TRP A 169 6.95 8.57 -5.81
N GLU A 170 6.23 9.31 -6.66
CA GLU A 170 5.87 8.83 -7.99
C GLU A 170 7.11 8.44 -8.80
N ALA A 171 8.09 9.34 -8.89
CA ALA A 171 9.34 9.08 -9.60
C ALA A 171 10.13 7.92 -8.97
N LYS A 172 10.07 7.77 -7.64
CA LYS A 172 10.74 6.66 -6.94
C LYS A 172 10.07 5.32 -7.20
N TYR A 173 8.74 5.26 -7.16
CA TYR A 173 7.98 4.05 -7.47
C TYR A 173 8.16 3.68 -8.94
N ARG A 174 8.00 4.61 -9.90
CA ARG A 174 8.23 4.32 -11.33
C ARG A 174 9.60 3.69 -11.56
N LYS A 175 10.65 4.29 -10.99
CA LYS A 175 12.03 3.76 -11.08
C LYS A 175 12.19 2.40 -10.41
N ALA A 176 11.57 2.18 -9.26
CA ALA A 176 11.62 0.89 -8.57
C ALA A 176 10.97 -0.22 -9.42
N MET A 177 9.80 0.06 -10.01
CA MET A 177 9.07 -0.89 -10.85
C MET A 177 9.81 -1.22 -12.15
N GLU A 178 10.47 -0.23 -12.75
CA GLU A 178 11.35 -0.42 -13.91
C GLU A 178 12.55 -1.34 -13.59
N LEU A 179 13.22 -1.11 -12.45
CA LEU A 179 14.44 -1.83 -12.09
C LEU A 179 14.20 -3.24 -11.58
N ILE A 180 13.15 -3.46 -10.78
CA ILE A 180 12.87 -4.77 -10.20
C ILE A 180 12.11 -5.68 -11.17
N LYS A 181 11.43 -5.09 -12.18
CA LYS A 181 10.53 -5.81 -13.11
C LYS A 181 9.45 -6.62 -12.38
N HIS A 182 9.14 -6.27 -11.13
CA HIS A 182 8.16 -6.98 -10.30
C HIS A 182 6.76 -6.87 -10.90
N ARG A 183 6.38 -5.67 -11.37
CA ARG A 183 5.17 -5.40 -12.15
C ARG A 183 5.46 -4.27 -13.14
N SER A 184 5.85 -4.61 -14.36
CA SER A 184 6.22 -3.63 -15.39
C SER A 184 5.06 -2.72 -15.83
N SER A 185 3.84 -3.01 -15.40
CA SER A 185 2.60 -2.28 -15.74
C SER A 185 2.09 -1.40 -14.59
N TRP A 186 2.91 -1.11 -13.57
CA TRP A 186 2.45 -0.24 -12.49
C TRP A 186 2.29 1.19 -12.98
N GLU A 187 1.10 1.74 -12.71
CA GLU A 187 0.77 3.14 -12.89
C GLU A 187 0.34 3.72 -11.55
N PRO A 188 0.59 5.02 -11.30
CA PRO A 188 0.14 5.66 -10.07
C PRO A 188 -1.40 5.61 -9.98
N PRO A 189 -1.98 5.13 -8.86
CA PRO A 189 -3.43 5.08 -8.70
C PRO A 189 -4.05 6.47 -8.73
N SER A 190 -5.22 6.62 -9.35
CA SER A 190 -5.96 7.91 -9.37
C SER A 190 -6.36 8.39 -7.96
N TYR A 191 -6.45 7.47 -7.00
CA TYR A 191 -6.76 7.74 -5.59
C TYR A 191 -5.58 8.31 -4.78
N GLY A 192 -4.43 8.52 -5.40
CA GLY A 192 -3.23 9.06 -4.77
C GLY A 192 -2.25 8.00 -4.26
N LEU A 193 -1.04 8.44 -3.94
CA LEU A 193 0.07 7.56 -3.60
C LEU A 193 0.14 7.17 -2.13
N SER A 194 -0.56 7.90 -1.26
CA SER A 194 -0.49 7.74 0.18
C SER A 194 -1.72 7.00 0.69
N ALA A 195 -1.55 6.02 1.55
CA ALA A 195 -2.65 5.24 2.11
C ALA A 195 -3.71 6.09 2.84
N ASP A 196 -3.34 7.26 3.38
CA ASP A 196 -4.28 8.17 4.06
C ASP A 196 -5.15 8.98 3.07
N GLN A 197 -4.71 9.09 1.81
CA GLN A 197 -5.45 9.79 0.73
C GLN A 197 -6.57 8.94 0.15
N TRP A 198 -6.51 7.61 0.31
CA TRP A 198 -7.49 6.72 -0.29
C TRP A 198 -8.89 6.93 0.32
N PRO A 199 -9.94 6.72 -0.48
CA PRO A 199 -11.32 6.75 0.01
C PRO A 199 -11.53 5.72 1.11
N GLN A 200 -12.46 6.01 2.01
CA GLN A 200 -12.87 5.02 2.99
C GLN A 200 -13.66 3.91 2.30
N VAL A 201 -13.24 2.66 2.50
CA VAL A 201 -13.96 1.49 2.03
C VAL A 201 -15.06 1.14 3.04
N PRO A 202 -16.33 0.97 2.62
CA PRO A 202 -17.41 0.57 3.51
C PRO A 202 -17.07 -0.71 4.30
N GLY A 203 -17.31 -0.71 5.61
CA GLY A 203 -16.96 -1.83 6.49
C GLY A 203 -15.50 -1.86 6.97
N GLN A 204 -14.67 -0.92 6.52
CA GLN A 204 -13.32 -0.70 7.06
C GLN A 204 -13.25 0.64 7.81
N GLU A 205 -12.66 0.62 9.01
CA GLU A 205 -12.34 1.86 9.72
C GLU A 205 -11.20 2.57 9.00
N LYS A 206 -11.39 3.85 8.68
CA LYS A 206 -10.32 4.65 8.08
C LYS A 206 -9.22 4.86 9.13
N PRO A 207 -7.97 4.47 8.85
CA PRO A 207 -6.87 4.72 9.77
C PRO A 207 -6.72 6.22 10.03
N LYS A 208 -6.40 6.56 11.28
CA LYS A 208 -6.21 7.96 11.69
C LYS A 208 -5.10 8.59 10.84
N ALA A 209 -5.43 9.64 10.09
CA ALA A 209 -4.45 10.37 9.29
C ALA A 209 -3.39 11.02 10.19
N PHE A 210 -2.15 11.06 9.71
CA PHE A 210 -1.02 11.50 10.52
C PHE A 210 -0.25 12.70 9.93
N PRO A 211 0.33 13.59 10.77
CA PRO A 211 1.12 14.72 10.30
C PRO A 211 2.45 14.26 9.70
N LYS A 212 2.68 14.54 8.42
CA LYS A 212 3.83 14.08 7.62
C LYS A 212 5.11 14.89 7.92
N LEU A 213 6.30 14.26 7.88
CA LEU A 213 7.57 15.01 7.99
C LEU A 213 7.90 15.72 6.68
N ARG A 214 8.13 17.03 6.76
CA ARG A 214 8.56 17.88 5.66
C ARG A 214 10.06 18.13 5.74
N LEU A 215 10.76 17.96 4.63
CA LEU A 215 12.10 18.53 4.48
C LEU A 215 11.95 20.04 4.39
N VAL A 216 12.64 20.74 5.27
CA VAL A 216 12.77 22.19 5.25
C VAL A 216 14.12 22.48 4.60
N THR A 217 14.19 23.42 3.66
CA THR A 217 15.48 23.88 3.13
C THR A 217 16.27 24.57 4.26
N SER A 218 17.58 24.76 4.11
CA SER A 218 18.40 25.51 5.08
C SER A 218 17.87 26.91 5.38
N ASN A 219 16.96 27.43 4.54
CA ASN A 219 16.40 28.77 4.61
C ASN A 219 14.98 28.79 5.21
N GLY A 220 14.45 27.65 5.68
CA GLY A 220 13.13 27.60 6.30
C GLY A 220 11.95 27.45 5.34
N GLU A 221 12.19 27.36 4.03
CA GLU A 221 11.12 27.31 3.03
C GLU A 221 10.54 25.89 2.86
N PHE A 222 9.22 25.82 2.78
CA PHE A 222 8.46 24.59 2.55
C PHE A 222 8.24 24.36 1.05
N ILE A 223 8.50 23.15 0.56
CA ILE A 223 8.06 22.72 -0.77
C ILE A 223 6.65 22.13 -0.62
N ALA A 224 5.62 22.89 -1.00
CA ALA A 224 4.24 22.42 -1.01
C ALA A 224 3.82 22.00 -2.43
N HIS A 225 3.05 20.92 -2.51
CA HIS A 225 2.19 20.64 -3.67
C HIS A 225 0.76 20.53 -3.16
N ASP A 226 -0.15 21.24 -3.83
CA ASP A 226 -1.58 21.24 -3.50
C ASP A 226 -2.17 19.84 -3.66
N ALA A 227 -3.06 19.46 -2.75
CA ALA A 227 -3.90 18.30 -2.93
C ALA A 227 -4.93 18.60 -4.03
N PRO A 228 -5.17 17.70 -5.00
CA PRO A 228 -6.25 17.91 -5.96
C PRO A 228 -7.59 17.90 -5.22
N ALA A 229 -8.40 18.92 -5.49
CA ALA A 229 -9.81 18.95 -5.11
C ALA A 229 -10.58 17.97 -6.00
N LEU A 230 -11.51 17.21 -5.41
CA LEU A 230 -12.47 16.42 -6.17
C LEU A 230 -13.43 17.38 -6.88
N THR A 231 -13.40 17.39 -8.21
CA THR A 231 -14.49 17.91 -9.07
C THR A 231 -15.36 16.76 -9.52
#